data_AF-A0A7C4P3G2-F1
#
_entry.id   AF-A0A7C4P3G2-F1
#
_cell.length_a   1.000
_cell.length_b   1.000
_cell.length_c   1.000
_cell.angle_alpha   90.00
_cell.angle_beta   90.00
_cell.angle_gamma   90.00
#
_symmetry.space_group_name_H-M   'P 1'
#
loop_
_entity.id
_entity.type
_entity.pdbx_description
1 polymer ?
#
loop_
_entity_poly.entity_id
_entity_poly.type
_entity_poly.pdbx_seq_one_letter_code
_entity_poly.pdbx_strand_id
1 'polypeptide(L)'
;MERVYYWSGKAVIPQEGQFIKLKEDKSLEVPNNPIIPFIEGDGIGPEIAPAMIMVVNRAVEKAYGGSRAIYWVELLAGDKAEEKTGERMPQETLEVLKSAIVSIKGPLGTPVGKGGKSLNAILRQSMDFYSAIRPVYWLGQPSPIPNPERVNLAIFRENSDDVYMSIEFMPKDEKTQKVRKFFIEEMGVSEYALPEDCGITVKPMSEWKTKRHVRKALRYALQNNKRVVAVVGKGNIMKATEGAFMNWAFEVAKEPEFEGKVITEGEPKEGQVLMVKVITDQMLMQLVLKPEAYDVIITQNLNGDYISDLASALVGGPGFVPSGNIGDGYALFESTHGTAYDIAGKGIANPLSLTLSGAMMLEYLGWKEASELIYTAVKETIKDRLGTPDIANGFKKMGIDAKALSTEEFAKAIVERI
;
A
#
# COMPACT_ATOMS: atom_id res chain seq x y z
N MET A 1 13.32 22.18 6.76
CA MET A 1 12.00 22.06 6.10
C MET A 1 11.83 23.12 5.02
N GLU A 2 12.78 23.20 4.08
CA GLU A 2 12.60 24.05 2.90
C GLU A 2 11.59 23.40 1.95
N ARG A 3 10.87 24.21 1.16
CA ARG A 3 9.92 23.75 0.12
C ARG A 3 8.73 22.92 0.65
N VAL A 4 8.33 23.15 1.91
CA VAL A 4 7.10 22.60 2.49
C VAL A 4 6.09 23.73 2.67
N TYR A 5 4.96 23.62 1.98
CA TYR A 5 3.88 24.61 1.96
C TYR A 5 2.70 24.05 2.75
N TYR A 6 2.65 24.42 4.03
CA TYR A 6 1.57 24.03 4.92
C TYR A 6 0.25 24.70 4.56
N TRP A 7 -0.85 24.04 4.88
CA TRP A 7 -2.19 24.55 4.63
C TRP A 7 -2.43 25.82 5.45
N SER A 8 -2.99 26.84 4.82
CA SER A 8 -3.25 28.14 5.47
C SER A 8 -4.56 28.73 4.95
N GLY A 9 -5.68 28.24 5.48
CA GLY A 9 -7.03 28.55 5.00
C GLY A 9 -7.40 27.87 3.67
N LYS A 10 -6.39 27.50 2.87
CA LYS A 10 -6.45 26.73 1.63
C LYS A 10 -5.10 26.07 1.34
N ALA A 11 -5.07 25.15 0.40
CA ALA A 11 -3.83 24.57 -0.13
C ALA A 11 -2.95 25.66 -0.77
N VAL A 12 -1.68 25.71 -0.36
CA VAL A 12 -0.72 26.73 -0.83
C VAL A 12 0.10 26.14 -1.97
N ILE A 13 -0.30 26.41 -3.21
CA ILE A 13 0.41 25.93 -4.41
C ILE A 13 1.57 26.88 -4.76
N PRO A 14 2.84 26.44 -4.69
CA PRO A 14 3.99 27.29 -5.03
C PRO A 14 4.10 27.53 -6.54
N GLN A 15 4.58 28.72 -6.93
CA GLN A 15 4.81 29.07 -8.34
C GLN A 15 6.05 28.40 -8.91
N GLU A 16 7.00 28.06 -8.04
CA GLU A 16 8.28 27.44 -8.36
C GLU A 16 8.16 25.93 -8.55
N GLY A 17 7.00 25.33 -8.22
CA GLY A 17 6.71 23.92 -8.42
C GLY A 17 5.82 23.68 -9.64
N GLN A 18 5.84 22.47 -10.19
CA GLN A 18 4.99 22.06 -11.30
C GLN A 18 4.30 20.74 -10.99
N PHE A 19 3.01 20.61 -11.30
CA PHE A 19 2.34 19.32 -11.22
C PHE A 19 2.89 18.35 -12.27
N ILE A 20 2.99 17.07 -11.88
CA ILE A 20 3.28 15.98 -12.81
C ILE A 20 2.16 15.91 -13.84
N LYS A 21 2.48 15.52 -15.08
CA LYS A 21 1.49 15.32 -16.13
C LYS A 21 1.41 13.85 -16.56
N LEU A 22 0.21 13.41 -16.89
CA LEU A 22 -0.04 12.10 -17.49
C LEU A 22 -0.03 12.26 -19.01
N LYS A 23 0.86 11.53 -19.69
CA LYS A 23 0.89 11.50 -21.16
C LYS A 23 -0.26 10.64 -21.70
N GLU A 24 -0.52 10.76 -23.00
CA GLU A 24 -1.59 9.99 -23.68
C GLU A 24 -1.40 8.46 -23.51
N ASP A 25 -0.15 8.00 -23.53
CA ASP A 25 0.24 6.60 -23.33
C ASP A 25 0.20 6.14 -21.85
N LYS A 26 -0.28 7.00 -20.95
CA LYS A 26 -0.36 6.79 -19.50
C LYS A 26 1.00 6.73 -18.77
N SER A 27 2.10 7.08 -19.44
CA SER A 27 3.38 7.34 -18.77
C SER A 27 3.41 8.73 -18.13
N LEU A 28 4.33 8.93 -17.18
CA LEU A 28 4.46 10.21 -16.47
C LEU A 28 5.47 11.14 -17.15
N GLU A 29 5.13 12.42 -17.19
CA GLU A 29 6.07 13.51 -17.40
C GLU A 29 6.35 14.16 -16.04
N VAL A 30 7.52 13.83 -15.48
CA VAL A 30 7.94 14.30 -14.16
C VAL A 30 8.88 15.50 -14.34
N PRO A 31 8.50 16.72 -13.93
CA PRO A 31 9.40 17.88 -13.98
C PRO A 31 10.54 17.73 -12.95
N ASN A 32 11.56 18.59 -13.02
CA ASN A 32 12.65 18.58 -12.02
C ASN A 32 12.20 19.11 -10.64
N ASN A 33 11.11 19.87 -10.62
CA ASN A 33 10.52 20.56 -9.47
C ASN A 33 9.05 20.13 -9.23
N PRO A 34 8.76 18.83 -9.07
CA PRO A 34 7.38 18.36 -8.95
C PRO A 34 6.73 18.85 -7.67
N ILE A 35 5.46 19.25 -7.78
CA ILE A 35 4.56 19.44 -6.65
C ILE A 35 4.03 18.08 -6.26
N ILE A 36 4.27 17.68 -5.01
CA ILE A 36 3.76 16.44 -4.42
C ILE A 36 2.91 16.81 -3.21
N PRO A 37 1.58 16.63 -3.27
CA PRO A 37 0.76 16.80 -2.11
C PRO A 37 1.05 15.73 -1.06
N PHE A 38 1.07 16.15 0.19
CA PHE A 38 1.14 15.25 1.33
C PHE A 38 0.00 15.52 2.31
N ILE A 39 -0.45 14.47 2.98
CA ILE A 39 -1.40 14.55 4.10
C ILE A 39 -0.67 13.99 5.32
N GLU A 40 -0.51 14.79 6.39
CA GLU A 40 0.10 14.32 7.64
C GLU A 40 -0.65 13.11 8.21
N GLY A 41 -1.99 13.16 8.17
CA GLY A 41 -2.86 12.15 8.71
C GLY A 41 -3.09 12.31 10.21
N ASP A 42 -3.51 11.23 10.86
CA ASP A 42 -3.98 11.19 12.24
C ASP A 42 -2.97 10.48 13.16
N GLY A 43 -3.11 10.69 14.46
CA GLY A 43 -2.28 10.02 15.48
C GLY A 43 -0.79 10.36 15.31
N ILE A 44 0.04 9.36 15.00
CA ILE A 44 1.50 9.56 14.78
C ILE A 44 1.85 10.25 13.46
N GLY A 45 0.86 10.44 12.56
CA GLY A 45 1.04 11.06 11.24
C GLY A 45 1.85 12.37 11.26
N PRO A 46 1.48 13.36 12.08
CA PRO A 46 2.20 14.63 12.22
C PRO A 46 3.65 14.51 12.70
N GLU A 47 4.06 13.37 13.28
CA GLU A 47 5.45 13.13 13.70
C GLU A 47 6.27 12.45 12.59
N ILE A 48 5.68 11.47 11.90
CA ILE A 48 6.37 10.67 10.90
C ILE A 48 6.44 11.34 9.53
N ALA A 49 5.47 12.19 9.17
CA ALA A 49 5.45 12.87 7.87
C ALA A 49 6.61 13.87 7.73
N PRO A 50 6.89 14.77 8.70
CA PRO A 50 8.08 15.63 8.64
C PRO A 50 9.39 14.83 8.62
N ALA A 51 9.46 13.73 9.37
CA ALA A 51 10.62 12.83 9.38
C ALA A 51 10.88 12.20 8.00
N MET A 52 9.82 11.71 7.33
CA MET A 52 9.90 11.22 5.95
C MET A 52 10.35 12.30 4.98
N ILE A 53 9.73 13.49 5.02
CA ILE A 53 10.05 14.61 4.12
C ILE A 53 11.54 14.99 4.24
N MET A 54 12.06 15.01 5.46
CA MET A 54 13.48 15.31 5.72
C MET A 54 14.41 14.30 5.02
N VAL A 55 14.13 13.00 5.16
CA VAL A 55 14.93 11.93 4.53
C VAL A 55 14.83 11.99 3.00
N VAL A 56 13.62 12.14 2.47
CA VAL A 56 13.38 12.20 1.01
C VAL A 56 14.08 13.41 0.39
N ASN A 57 13.93 14.60 1.00
CA ASN A 57 14.58 15.81 0.49
C ASN A 57 16.10 15.66 0.45
N ARG A 58 16.70 15.06 1.50
CA ARG A 58 18.14 14.81 1.55
C ARG A 58 18.59 13.87 0.43
N ALA A 59 17.86 12.78 0.21
CA ALA A 59 18.17 11.82 -0.85
C ALA A 59 18.11 12.44 -2.25
N VAL A 60 17.07 13.23 -2.52
CA VAL A 60 16.92 13.95 -3.80
C VAL A 60 18.04 14.97 -4.01
N GLU A 61 18.36 15.75 -2.99
CA GLU A 61 19.44 16.73 -3.04
C GLU A 61 20.79 16.05 -3.33
N LYS A 62 21.09 14.96 -2.60
CA LYS A 62 22.34 14.20 -2.75
C LYS A 62 22.46 13.54 -4.12
N ALA A 63 21.40 12.90 -4.61
CA ALA A 63 21.40 12.19 -5.88
C ALA A 63 21.56 13.12 -7.09
N TYR A 64 20.96 14.31 -7.03
CA TYR A 64 20.83 15.18 -8.19
C TYR A 64 21.56 16.52 -8.06
N GLY A 65 22.36 16.72 -7.01
CA GLY A 65 23.17 17.93 -6.82
C GLY A 65 22.36 19.23 -6.83
N GLY A 66 21.12 19.18 -6.33
CA GLY A 66 20.19 20.31 -6.32
C GLY A 66 19.47 20.58 -7.66
N SER A 67 19.76 19.86 -8.74
CA SER A 67 19.06 20.01 -10.03
C SER A 67 17.60 19.52 -10.00
N ARG A 68 17.24 18.72 -8.99
CA ARG A 68 15.88 18.27 -8.71
C ARG A 68 15.47 18.58 -7.28
N ALA A 69 14.19 18.83 -7.07
CA ALA A 69 13.62 19.29 -5.81
C ALA A 69 12.14 18.95 -5.71
N ILE A 70 11.67 18.39 -4.60
CA ILE A 70 10.23 18.22 -4.37
C ILE A 70 9.67 19.47 -3.69
N TYR A 71 8.52 19.93 -4.17
CA TYR A 71 7.70 20.97 -3.55
C TYR A 71 6.51 20.29 -2.86
N TRP A 72 6.57 20.22 -1.54
CA TRP A 72 5.55 19.56 -0.73
C TRP A 72 4.39 20.50 -0.46
N VAL A 73 3.18 20.09 -0.80
CA VAL A 73 1.95 20.86 -0.52
C VAL A 73 1.10 20.09 0.47
N GLU A 74 0.85 20.67 1.63
CA GLU A 74 -0.02 20.02 2.60
C GLU A 74 -1.48 20.08 2.15
N LEU A 75 -2.14 18.92 2.25
CA LEU A 75 -3.59 18.80 2.19
C LEU A 75 -4.13 18.22 3.49
N LEU A 76 -5.38 18.55 3.81
CA LEU A 76 -6.01 18.11 5.04
C LEU A 76 -6.91 16.89 4.80
N ALA A 77 -6.75 15.85 5.60
CA ALA A 77 -7.74 14.81 5.80
C ALA A 77 -7.60 14.24 7.22
N GLY A 78 -8.69 13.73 7.78
CA GLY A 78 -8.74 13.19 9.14
C GLY A 78 -9.02 14.25 10.20
N ASP A 79 -8.45 14.07 11.37
CA ASP A 79 -8.71 14.83 12.60
C ASP A 79 -8.28 16.31 12.43
N LYS A 80 -7.12 16.55 11.80
CA LYS A 80 -6.65 17.91 11.48
C LYS A 80 -7.61 18.64 10.52
N ALA A 81 -8.23 17.93 9.59
CA ALA A 81 -9.21 18.51 8.68
C ALA A 81 -10.51 18.87 9.43
N GLU A 82 -11.03 17.96 10.24
CA GLU A 82 -12.23 18.18 11.04
C GLU A 82 -12.08 19.38 11.97
N GLU A 83 -10.94 19.52 12.64
CA GLU A 83 -10.63 20.66 13.50
C GLU A 83 -10.65 22.00 12.74
N LYS A 84 -10.08 22.04 11.52
CA LYS A 84 -9.87 23.28 10.76
C LYS A 84 -11.06 23.67 9.89
N THR A 85 -11.81 22.71 9.38
CA THR A 85 -12.84 22.94 8.36
C THR A 85 -14.22 22.42 8.76
N GLY A 86 -14.32 21.59 9.80
CA GLY A 86 -15.54 20.85 10.15
C GLY A 86 -15.78 19.59 9.31
N GLU A 87 -14.90 19.26 8.36
CA GLU A 87 -15.01 18.09 7.48
C GLU A 87 -13.75 17.23 7.54
N ARG A 88 -13.90 15.91 7.74
CA ARG A 88 -12.75 14.97 7.72
C ARG A 88 -12.12 14.76 6.34
N MET A 89 -12.79 15.15 5.27
CA MET A 89 -12.29 15.08 3.90
C MET A 89 -12.80 16.30 3.11
N PRO A 90 -12.15 17.46 3.24
CA PRO A 90 -12.55 18.68 2.55
C PRO A 90 -12.54 18.46 1.03
N GLN A 91 -13.51 19.06 0.34
CA GLN A 91 -13.61 18.98 -1.12
C GLN A 91 -12.35 19.48 -1.85
N GLU A 92 -11.72 20.54 -1.32
CA GLU A 92 -10.44 21.07 -1.82
C GLU A 92 -9.36 19.99 -1.90
N THR A 93 -9.26 19.13 -0.88
CA THR A 93 -8.26 18.05 -0.84
C THR A 93 -8.46 17.09 -2.02
N LEU A 94 -9.71 16.70 -2.32
CA LEU A 94 -10.01 15.82 -3.45
C LEU A 94 -9.72 16.50 -4.79
N GLU A 95 -9.95 17.80 -4.91
CA GLU A 95 -9.69 18.57 -6.13
C GLU A 95 -8.19 18.67 -6.42
N VAL A 96 -7.37 19.00 -5.42
CA VAL A 96 -5.92 19.07 -5.58
C VAL A 96 -5.33 17.68 -5.85
N LEU A 97 -5.80 16.63 -5.16
CA LEU A 97 -5.34 15.25 -5.42
C LEU A 97 -5.63 14.79 -6.86
N LYS A 98 -6.79 15.16 -7.42
CA LYS A 98 -7.11 14.90 -8.84
C LYS A 98 -6.15 15.58 -9.81
N SER A 99 -5.67 16.78 -9.49
CA SER A 99 -4.66 17.46 -10.29
C SER A 99 -3.25 16.90 -10.11
N ALA A 100 -2.95 16.35 -8.93
CA ALA A 100 -1.57 16.10 -8.53
C ALA A 100 -0.94 14.81 -9.03
N ILE A 101 -1.72 13.85 -9.56
CA ILE A 101 -1.26 12.54 -10.08
C ILE A 101 -0.60 11.65 -9.02
N VAL A 102 0.47 12.12 -8.37
CA VAL A 102 1.21 11.45 -7.30
C VAL A 102 1.05 12.21 -5.99
N SER A 103 0.77 11.49 -4.91
CA SER A 103 0.63 12.03 -3.57
C SER A 103 1.10 11.01 -2.52
N ILE A 104 1.34 11.47 -1.30
CA ILE A 104 1.71 10.60 -0.17
C ILE A 104 0.92 10.97 1.08
N LYS A 105 0.62 10.01 1.95
CA LYS A 105 -0.07 10.31 3.20
C LYS A 105 0.39 9.47 4.39
N GLY A 106 0.28 10.04 5.59
CA GLY A 106 0.31 9.27 6.83
C GLY A 106 -0.97 8.46 7.06
N PRO A 107 -1.11 7.83 8.23
CA PRO A 107 -2.26 7.00 8.56
C PRO A 107 -3.53 7.86 8.75
N LEU A 108 -4.70 7.32 8.39
CA LEU A 108 -5.99 7.99 8.61
C LEU A 108 -6.88 7.09 9.47
N GLY A 109 -7.36 7.63 10.58
CA GLY A 109 -8.25 6.96 11.51
C GLY A 109 -9.66 6.81 10.93
N THR A 110 -10.26 5.64 11.10
CA THR A 110 -11.69 5.42 10.84
C THR A 110 -12.40 5.29 12.20
N PRO A 111 -13.46 6.07 12.49
CA PRO A 111 -14.18 5.95 13.75
C PRO A 111 -14.80 4.56 13.87
N VAL A 112 -14.51 3.83 14.94
CA VAL A 112 -15.05 2.49 15.18
C VAL A 112 -16.53 2.59 15.58
N GLY A 113 -17.40 1.80 14.95
CA GLY A 113 -18.81 1.68 15.32
C GLY A 113 -19.72 2.85 14.94
N LYS A 114 -19.19 3.91 14.32
CA LYS A 114 -20.00 4.94 13.64
C LYS A 114 -20.15 4.54 12.17
N GLY A 115 -21.37 4.51 11.65
CA GLY A 115 -21.62 4.23 10.23
C GLY A 115 -20.93 5.26 9.32
N GLY A 116 -20.48 4.82 8.14
CA GLY A 116 -19.80 5.66 7.15
C GLY A 116 -18.68 4.93 6.43
N LYS A 117 -18.34 5.36 5.21
CA LYS A 117 -17.19 4.81 4.48
C LYS A 117 -15.88 5.29 5.12
N SER A 118 -14.89 4.41 5.23
CA SER A 118 -13.53 4.78 5.64
C SER A 118 -12.96 5.88 4.71
N LEU A 119 -12.21 6.84 5.26
CA LEU A 119 -11.53 7.87 4.47
C LEU A 119 -10.60 7.25 3.41
N ASN A 120 -9.92 6.16 3.76
CA ASN A 120 -9.07 5.41 2.82
C ASN A 120 -9.91 4.84 1.67
N ALA A 121 -11.12 4.35 1.93
CA ALA A 121 -12.02 3.86 0.90
C ALA A 121 -12.52 5.00 -0.01
N ILE A 122 -12.81 6.18 0.55
CA ILE A 122 -13.19 7.38 -0.24
C ILE A 122 -12.06 7.77 -1.18
N LEU A 123 -10.82 7.86 -0.68
CA LEU A 123 -9.65 8.22 -1.51
C LEU A 123 -9.42 7.19 -2.63
N ARG A 124 -9.46 5.90 -2.30
CA ARG A 124 -9.28 4.80 -3.27
C ARG A 124 -10.32 4.82 -4.38
N GLN A 125 -11.59 4.99 -4.02
CA GLN A 125 -12.70 5.01 -4.99
C GLN A 125 -12.69 6.28 -5.84
N SER A 126 -12.42 7.45 -5.23
CA SER A 126 -12.49 8.75 -5.92
C SER A 126 -11.42 8.94 -6.98
N MET A 127 -10.31 8.22 -6.86
CA MET A 127 -9.12 8.33 -7.72
C MET A 127 -8.84 7.07 -8.57
N ASP A 128 -9.70 6.05 -8.44
CA ASP A 128 -9.56 4.75 -9.11
C ASP A 128 -8.19 4.06 -8.86
N PHE A 129 -7.73 4.10 -7.61
CA PHE A 129 -6.51 3.38 -7.20
C PHE A 129 -6.75 1.87 -7.07
N TYR A 130 -6.81 1.19 -8.21
CA TYR A 130 -7.30 -0.18 -8.30
C TYR A 130 -6.32 -1.27 -7.85
N SER A 131 -5.05 -0.94 -7.62
CA SER A 131 -4.02 -1.89 -7.20
C SER A 131 -3.27 -1.36 -5.98
N ALA A 132 -3.43 -2.01 -4.83
CA ALA A 132 -2.59 -1.77 -3.67
C ALA A 132 -1.35 -2.66 -3.77
N ILE A 133 -0.17 -2.03 -3.80
CA ILE A 133 1.13 -2.68 -3.98
C ILE A 133 1.92 -2.54 -2.68
N ARG A 134 2.35 -3.67 -2.14
CA ARG A 134 3.16 -3.76 -0.91
C ARG A 134 4.38 -4.64 -1.14
N PRO A 135 5.55 -4.05 -1.43
CA PRO A 135 6.82 -4.73 -1.39
C PRO A 135 7.17 -5.12 0.06
N VAL A 136 7.49 -6.38 0.31
CA VAL A 136 7.84 -6.91 1.64
C VAL A 136 9.22 -7.54 1.57
N TYR A 137 10.18 -6.90 2.24
CA TYR A 137 11.56 -7.36 2.33
C TYR A 137 12.18 -6.97 3.66
N TRP A 138 13.21 -7.72 4.04
CA TRP A 138 13.96 -7.46 5.26
C TRP A 138 15.13 -6.51 5.02
N LEU A 139 15.31 -5.52 5.91
CA LEU A 139 16.36 -4.50 5.86
C LEU A 139 17.36 -4.58 7.04
N GLY A 140 17.28 -5.63 7.86
CA GLY A 140 18.13 -5.79 9.05
C GLY A 140 17.40 -5.67 10.39
N GLN A 141 16.12 -5.28 10.36
CA GLN A 141 15.32 -5.02 11.57
C GLN A 141 15.04 -6.31 12.38
N PRO A 142 14.71 -6.21 13.67
CA PRO A 142 14.25 -7.36 14.43
C PRO A 142 13.01 -8.02 13.78
N SER A 143 13.00 -9.36 13.75
CA SER A 143 11.90 -10.15 13.19
C SER A 143 11.49 -11.25 14.17
N PRO A 144 10.20 -11.65 14.23
CA PRO A 144 9.74 -12.77 15.04
C PRO A 144 10.14 -14.15 14.50
N ILE A 145 10.63 -14.24 13.25
CA ILE A 145 11.02 -15.50 12.62
C ILE A 145 12.54 -15.61 12.42
N PRO A 146 13.10 -16.83 12.38
CA PRO A 146 14.47 -17.03 11.91
C PRO A 146 14.58 -16.79 10.40
N ASN A 147 15.76 -16.35 9.96
CA ASN A 147 16.10 -16.15 8.54
C ASN A 147 15.10 -15.24 7.77
N PRO A 148 14.76 -14.05 8.28
CA PRO A 148 13.78 -13.15 7.63
C PRO A 148 14.21 -12.66 6.24
N GLU A 149 15.50 -12.74 5.89
CA GLU A 149 16.04 -12.44 4.56
C GLU A 149 15.46 -13.31 3.44
N ARG A 150 14.84 -14.44 3.78
CA ARG A 150 14.10 -15.29 2.82
C ARG A 150 12.82 -14.63 2.30
N VAL A 151 12.29 -13.65 3.02
CA VAL A 151 11.09 -12.90 2.62
C VAL A 151 11.53 -11.73 1.73
N ASN A 152 11.24 -11.84 0.44
CA ASN A 152 11.45 -10.78 -0.55
C ASN A 152 10.41 -10.91 -1.67
N LEU A 153 9.24 -10.31 -1.46
CA LEU A 153 8.10 -10.47 -2.35
C LEU A 153 7.34 -9.15 -2.54
N ALA A 154 6.56 -9.04 -3.62
CA ALA A 154 5.67 -7.92 -3.86
C ALA A 154 4.21 -8.39 -3.91
N ILE A 155 3.37 -7.82 -3.07
CA ILE A 155 1.94 -8.17 -3.00
C ILE A 155 1.14 -7.15 -3.80
N PHE A 156 0.40 -7.65 -4.77
CA PHE A 156 -0.55 -6.94 -5.60
C PHE A 156 -1.96 -7.32 -5.17
N ARG A 157 -2.56 -6.46 -4.36
CA ARG A 157 -3.93 -6.56 -3.86
C ARG A 157 -4.87 -5.75 -4.77
N GLU A 158 -5.87 -6.42 -5.34
CA GLU A 158 -6.96 -5.75 -6.05
C GLU A 158 -7.73 -4.86 -5.05
N ASN A 159 -8.00 -3.60 -5.40
CA ASN A 159 -8.44 -2.59 -4.44
C ASN A 159 -9.76 -1.90 -4.84
N SER A 160 -10.52 -2.49 -5.77
CA SER A 160 -11.72 -1.86 -6.37
C SER A 160 -12.96 -2.76 -6.43
N ASP A 161 -12.89 -4.03 -6.04
CA ASP A 161 -14.01 -4.98 -5.89
C ASP A 161 -14.00 -5.62 -4.47
N ASP A 162 -14.59 -6.82 -4.34
CA ASP A 162 -14.66 -7.65 -3.15
C ASP A 162 -15.56 -7.06 -2.04
N VAL A 163 -15.59 -7.71 -0.88
CA VAL A 163 -16.36 -7.29 0.30
C VAL A 163 -16.02 -5.89 0.80
N TYR A 164 -14.90 -5.29 0.36
CA TYR A 164 -14.50 -3.92 0.65
C TYR A 164 -15.38 -2.87 -0.04
N MET A 165 -16.28 -3.29 -0.92
CA MET A 165 -17.36 -2.42 -1.41
C MET A 165 -18.41 -2.13 -0.35
N SER A 166 -18.38 -2.82 0.80
CA SER A 166 -19.27 -2.63 1.95
C SER A 166 -20.75 -2.65 1.57
N ILE A 167 -21.12 -3.58 0.69
CA ILE A 167 -22.51 -3.86 0.31
C ILE A 167 -23.05 -4.86 1.34
N GLU A 168 -23.62 -4.31 2.41
CA GLU A 168 -23.99 -5.06 3.61
C GLU A 168 -25.44 -4.79 4.03
N PHE A 169 -26.12 -5.85 4.45
CA PHE A 169 -27.47 -5.83 4.99
C PHE A 169 -27.44 -6.43 6.39
N MET A 170 -27.75 -5.62 7.40
CA MET A 170 -27.55 -5.97 8.80
C MET A 170 -28.56 -7.02 9.28
N PRO A 171 -28.17 -7.92 10.21
CA PRO A 171 -29.10 -8.87 10.82
C PRO A 171 -30.40 -8.23 11.27
N LYS A 172 -31.53 -8.89 10.99
CA LYS A 172 -32.89 -8.49 11.44
C LYS A 172 -33.43 -7.15 10.89
N ASP A 173 -32.73 -6.48 9.98
CA ASP A 173 -33.21 -5.27 9.31
C ASP A 173 -34.28 -5.60 8.25
N GLU A 174 -35.25 -4.71 8.04
CA GLU A 174 -36.31 -4.84 7.03
C GLU A 174 -35.73 -5.00 5.62
N LYS A 175 -34.64 -4.28 5.31
CA LYS A 175 -33.96 -4.41 4.01
C LYS A 175 -33.35 -5.79 3.83
N THR A 176 -32.78 -6.36 4.89
CA THR A 176 -32.21 -7.72 4.88
C THR A 176 -33.29 -8.75 4.62
N GLN A 177 -34.49 -8.59 5.23
CA GLN A 177 -35.61 -9.49 4.96
C GLN A 177 -36.07 -9.44 3.50
N LYS A 178 -36.07 -8.26 2.87
CA LYS A 178 -36.39 -8.14 1.42
C LYS A 178 -35.39 -8.88 0.55
N VAL A 179 -34.09 -8.72 0.81
CA VAL A 179 -33.01 -9.40 0.08
C VAL A 179 -33.05 -10.92 0.31
N ARG A 180 -33.26 -11.34 1.56
CA ARG A 180 -33.44 -12.74 1.95
C ARG A 180 -34.62 -13.37 1.20
N LYS A 181 -35.78 -12.72 1.20
CA LYS A 181 -36.99 -13.18 0.50
C LYS A 181 -36.73 -13.36 -0.99
N PHE A 182 -36.07 -12.39 -1.63
CA PHE A 182 -35.66 -12.51 -3.03
C PHE A 182 -34.77 -13.74 -3.28
N PHE A 183 -33.76 -13.99 -2.45
CA PHE A 183 -32.90 -15.16 -2.63
C PHE A 183 -33.65 -16.49 -2.45
N ILE A 184 -34.59 -16.57 -1.52
CA ILE A 184 -35.36 -17.79 -1.28
C ILE A 184 -36.38 -18.02 -2.39
N GLU A 185 -37.20 -17.01 -2.71
CA GLU A 185 -38.35 -17.16 -3.61
C GLU A 185 -37.94 -17.13 -5.09
N GLU A 186 -37.01 -16.28 -5.47
CA GLU A 186 -36.63 -16.06 -6.88
C GLU A 186 -35.37 -16.84 -7.28
N MET A 187 -34.42 -17.01 -6.36
CA MET A 187 -33.12 -17.64 -6.65
C MET A 187 -33.00 -19.07 -6.12
N GLY A 188 -34.04 -19.59 -5.44
CA GLY A 188 -34.09 -20.97 -4.94
C GLY A 188 -33.08 -21.28 -3.83
N VAL A 189 -32.61 -20.27 -3.09
CA VAL A 189 -31.69 -20.47 -1.95
C VAL A 189 -32.46 -21.05 -0.76
N SER A 190 -31.95 -22.12 -0.16
CA SER A 190 -32.61 -22.76 0.99
C SER A 190 -32.65 -21.84 2.21
N GLU A 191 -33.73 -21.87 2.99
CA GLU A 191 -33.83 -21.14 4.26
C GLU A 191 -32.75 -21.53 5.28
N TYR A 192 -32.25 -22.77 5.22
CA TYR A 192 -31.13 -23.21 6.07
C TYR A 192 -29.84 -22.40 5.79
N ALA A 193 -29.61 -22.03 4.52
CA ALA A 193 -28.45 -21.24 4.12
C ALA A 193 -28.63 -19.74 4.44
N LEU A 194 -29.87 -19.26 4.57
CA LEU A 194 -30.22 -17.89 4.95
C LEU A 194 -31.22 -17.89 6.12
N PRO A 195 -30.76 -18.14 7.37
CA PRO A 195 -31.60 -18.05 8.56
C PRO A 195 -32.29 -16.68 8.70
N GLU A 196 -33.41 -16.62 9.41
CA GLU A 196 -34.21 -15.39 9.57
C GLU A 196 -33.42 -14.23 10.19
N ASP A 197 -32.45 -14.53 11.06
CA ASP A 197 -31.63 -13.56 11.76
C ASP A 197 -30.24 -13.34 11.14
N CYS A 198 -29.98 -13.83 9.92
CA CYS A 198 -28.67 -13.68 9.30
C CYS A 198 -28.42 -12.25 8.77
N GLY A 199 -27.15 -11.85 8.74
CA GLY A 199 -26.69 -10.72 7.92
C GLY A 199 -26.34 -11.19 6.51
N ILE A 200 -26.37 -10.28 5.53
CA ILE A 200 -26.02 -10.59 4.14
C ILE A 200 -24.95 -9.60 3.64
N THR A 201 -23.81 -10.12 3.20
CA THR A 201 -22.74 -9.34 2.55
C THR A 201 -22.61 -9.78 1.10
N VAL A 202 -22.57 -8.82 0.18
CA VAL A 202 -22.37 -9.10 -1.25
C VAL A 202 -20.89 -8.97 -1.59
N LYS A 203 -20.33 -10.01 -2.21
CA LYS A 203 -18.95 -10.04 -2.71
C LYS A 203 -18.93 -9.91 -4.24
N PRO A 204 -18.84 -8.70 -4.82
CA PRO A 204 -18.66 -8.54 -6.25
C PRO A 204 -17.22 -8.86 -6.66
N MET A 205 -17.05 -9.47 -7.82
CA MET A 205 -15.77 -9.57 -8.53
C MET A 205 -16.04 -9.41 -10.02
N SER A 206 -15.28 -8.55 -10.70
CA SER A 206 -15.47 -8.25 -12.12
C SER A 206 -14.24 -8.58 -12.95
N GLU A 207 -14.49 -8.98 -14.19
CA GLU A 207 -13.45 -9.30 -15.17
C GLU A 207 -12.55 -8.10 -15.45
N TRP A 208 -13.15 -6.96 -15.79
CA TRP A 208 -12.41 -5.76 -16.17
C TRP A 208 -11.45 -5.29 -15.07
N LYS A 209 -11.92 -5.21 -13.80
CA LYS A 209 -11.07 -4.80 -12.66
C LYS A 209 -9.98 -5.83 -12.36
N THR A 210 -10.31 -7.12 -12.46
CA THR A 210 -9.32 -8.19 -12.32
C THR A 210 -8.22 -8.08 -13.38
N LYS A 211 -8.59 -7.97 -14.66
CA LYS A 211 -7.62 -8.00 -15.76
C LYS A 211 -6.66 -6.81 -15.71
N ARG A 212 -7.15 -5.58 -15.45
CA ARG A 212 -6.25 -4.41 -15.32
C ARG A 212 -5.26 -4.54 -14.15
N HIS A 213 -5.71 -5.08 -13.02
CA HIS A 213 -4.86 -5.36 -11.86
C HIS A 213 -3.77 -6.39 -12.18
N VAL A 214 -4.15 -7.50 -12.80
CA VAL A 214 -3.23 -8.57 -13.18
C VAL A 214 -2.19 -8.08 -14.20
N ARG A 215 -2.59 -7.31 -15.22
CA ARG A 215 -1.62 -6.71 -16.18
C ARG A 215 -0.57 -5.88 -15.47
N LYS A 216 -0.96 -5.04 -14.51
CA LYS A 216 -0.02 -4.22 -13.74
C LYS A 216 0.99 -5.09 -12.99
N ALA A 217 0.53 -6.16 -12.34
CA ALA A 217 1.40 -7.08 -11.62
C ALA A 217 2.36 -7.85 -12.53
N LEU A 218 1.90 -8.34 -13.70
CA LEU A 218 2.75 -9.05 -14.66
C LEU A 218 3.80 -8.12 -15.30
N ARG A 219 3.41 -6.87 -15.63
CA ARG A 219 4.37 -5.84 -16.08
C ARG A 219 5.44 -5.58 -15.04
N TYR A 220 5.04 -5.41 -13.77
CA TYR A 220 5.98 -5.25 -12.66
C TYR A 220 6.92 -6.45 -12.54
N ALA A 221 6.39 -7.68 -12.59
CA ALA A 221 7.19 -8.89 -12.50
C ALA A 221 8.27 -8.96 -13.59
N LEU A 222 7.89 -8.69 -14.84
CA LEU A 222 8.81 -8.67 -15.98
C LEU A 222 9.85 -7.55 -15.89
N GLN A 223 9.43 -6.34 -15.55
CA GLN A 223 10.33 -5.16 -15.43
C GLN A 223 11.35 -5.30 -14.31
N ASN A 224 11.04 -6.08 -13.27
CA ASN A 224 11.88 -6.29 -12.10
C ASN A 224 12.52 -7.68 -12.07
N ASN A 225 12.57 -8.38 -13.21
CA ASN A 225 13.19 -9.69 -13.37
C ASN A 225 12.73 -10.73 -12.33
N LYS A 226 11.45 -10.66 -11.94
CA LYS A 226 10.83 -11.65 -11.05
C LYS A 226 10.61 -12.95 -11.80
N ARG A 227 10.63 -14.07 -11.09
CA ARG A 227 10.55 -15.41 -11.69
C ARG A 227 9.22 -16.10 -11.44
N VAL A 228 8.60 -15.92 -10.27
CA VAL A 228 7.37 -16.63 -9.90
C VAL A 228 6.29 -15.67 -9.42
N VAL A 229 5.17 -15.66 -10.14
CA VAL A 229 3.93 -14.96 -9.79
C VAL A 229 2.90 -15.98 -9.30
N ALA A 230 2.43 -15.84 -8.06
CA ALA A 230 1.32 -16.62 -7.53
C ALA A 230 0.01 -15.84 -7.63
N VAL A 231 -1.00 -16.42 -8.29
CA VAL A 231 -2.39 -15.94 -8.20
C VAL A 231 -3.09 -16.69 -7.09
N VAL A 232 -3.56 -15.94 -6.10
CA VAL A 232 -4.14 -16.48 -4.88
C VAL A 232 -5.65 -16.33 -4.87
N GLY A 233 -6.35 -17.39 -4.47
CA GLY A 233 -7.78 -17.36 -4.19
C GLY A 233 -8.33 -18.68 -3.68
N LYS A 234 -9.47 -18.64 -3.01
CA LYS A 234 -10.28 -19.76 -2.54
C LYS A 234 -11.31 -20.19 -3.60
N GLY A 235 -10.88 -20.25 -4.86
CA GLY A 235 -11.74 -20.54 -6.00
C GLY A 235 -12.37 -21.94 -6.00
N ASN A 236 -11.86 -22.86 -5.19
CA ASN A 236 -12.47 -24.17 -4.96
C ASN A 236 -13.81 -24.08 -4.20
N ILE A 237 -14.00 -23.05 -3.37
CA ILE A 237 -15.25 -22.77 -2.64
C ILE A 237 -16.02 -21.64 -3.35
N MET A 238 -15.37 -20.50 -3.58
CA MET A 238 -15.99 -19.30 -4.16
C MET A 238 -15.79 -19.24 -5.68
N LYS A 239 -16.42 -20.17 -6.40
CA LYS A 239 -16.22 -20.35 -7.85
C LYS A 239 -16.57 -19.09 -8.67
N ALA A 240 -17.69 -18.45 -8.35
CA ALA A 240 -18.22 -17.31 -9.10
C ALA A 240 -17.40 -16.01 -8.93
N THR A 241 -16.58 -15.91 -7.88
CA THR A 241 -15.82 -14.69 -7.55
C THR A 241 -14.32 -14.96 -7.57
N GLU A 242 -13.79 -15.69 -6.58
CA GLU A 242 -12.35 -15.97 -6.52
C GLU A 242 -11.90 -16.98 -7.58
N GLY A 243 -12.76 -17.95 -7.94
CA GLY A 243 -12.52 -18.84 -9.07
C GLY A 243 -12.49 -18.08 -10.41
N ALA A 244 -13.45 -17.19 -10.63
CA ALA A 244 -13.49 -16.32 -11.79
C ALA A 244 -12.27 -15.39 -11.85
N PHE A 245 -11.89 -14.75 -10.74
CA PHE A 245 -10.66 -13.96 -10.62
C PHE A 245 -9.42 -14.74 -11.07
N MET A 246 -9.25 -15.96 -10.56
CA MET A 246 -8.11 -16.80 -10.93
C MET A 246 -8.13 -17.20 -12.41
N ASN A 247 -9.31 -17.41 -12.99
CA ASN A 247 -9.43 -17.73 -14.42
C ASN A 247 -9.10 -16.52 -15.30
N TRP A 248 -9.69 -15.34 -15.01
CA TRP A 248 -9.39 -14.11 -15.73
C TRP A 248 -7.93 -13.71 -15.62
N ALA A 249 -7.28 -13.94 -14.46
CA ALA A 249 -5.85 -13.71 -14.32
C ALA A 249 -5.03 -14.57 -15.31
N PHE A 250 -5.39 -15.85 -15.46
CA PHE A 250 -4.73 -16.76 -16.41
C PHE A 250 -5.10 -16.48 -17.87
N GLU A 251 -6.21 -15.81 -18.14
CA GLU A 251 -6.50 -15.26 -19.47
C GLU A 251 -5.57 -14.09 -19.81
N VAL A 252 -5.25 -13.22 -18.84
CA VAL A 252 -4.30 -12.11 -19.06
C VAL A 252 -2.93 -12.62 -19.48
N ALA A 253 -2.45 -13.73 -18.89
CA ALA A 253 -1.18 -14.34 -19.28
C ALA A 253 -1.11 -14.74 -20.77
N LYS A 254 -2.25 -14.89 -21.45
CA LYS A 254 -2.36 -15.24 -22.87
C LYS A 254 -2.55 -14.02 -23.77
N GLU A 255 -2.65 -12.81 -23.22
CA GLU A 255 -2.75 -11.58 -24.03
C GLU A 255 -1.43 -11.37 -24.81
N PRO A 256 -1.48 -10.79 -26.03
CA PRO A 256 -0.30 -10.61 -26.89
C PRO A 256 0.89 -9.89 -26.23
N GLU A 257 0.63 -9.03 -25.24
CA GLU A 257 1.68 -8.33 -24.48
C GLU A 257 2.61 -9.29 -23.70
N PHE A 258 2.06 -10.42 -23.23
CA PHE A 258 2.71 -11.40 -22.35
C PHE A 258 3.08 -12.70 -23.05
N GLU A 259 2.70 -12.87 -24.32
CA GLU A 259 3.01 -14.05 -25.11
C GLU A 259 4.53 -14.31 -25.14
N GLY A 260 4.92 -15.55 -24.83
CA GLY A 260 6.32 -15.97 -24.73
C GLY A 260 7.09 -15.45 -23.50
N LYS A 261 6.51 -14.54 -22.71
CA LYS A 261 7.12 -13.95 -21.50
C LYS A 261 6.51 -14.50 -20.21
N VAL A 262 5.22 -14.78 -20.20
CA VAL A 262 4.54 -15.40 -19.06
C VAL A 262 4.19 -16.83 -19.41
N ILE A 263 4.72 -17.79 -18.66
CA ILE A 263 4.46 -19.21 -18.81
C ILE A 263 3.63 -19.70 -17.61
N THR A 264 2.85 -20.76 -17.79
CA THR A 264 2.00 -21.33 -16.73
C THR A 264 2.46 -22.70 -16.25
N GLU A 265 3.49 -23.27 -16.89
CA GLU A 265 4.02 -24.61 -16.63
C GLU A 265 5.53 -24.63 -16.91
N GLY A 266 6.24 -25.56 -16.27
CA GLY A 266 7.69 -25.69 -16.40
C GLY A 266 8.48 -24.64 -15.62
N GLU A 267 9.76 -24.48 -15.97
CA GLU A 267 10.65 -23.51 -15.34
C GLU A 267 10.83 -22.26 -16.22
N PRO A 268 10.75 -21.04 -15.64
CA PRO A 268 10.91 -19.81 -16.41
C PRO A 268 12.38 -19.61 -16.79
N LYS A 269 12.62 -19.30 -18.07
CA LYS A 269 13.92 -18.85 -18.58
C LYS A 269 14.16 -17.38 -18.21
N GLU A 270 15.37 -16.89 -18.50
CA GLU A 270 15.67 -15.45 -18.36
C GLU A 270 14.69 -14.60 -19.17
N GLY A 271 14.19 -13.53 -18.56
CA GLY A 271 13.14 -12.67 -19.12
C GLY A 271 11.73 -13.28 -19.10
N GLN A 272 11.53 -14.49 -18.56
CA GLN A 272 10.22 -15.11 -18.37
C GLN A 272 9.79 -15.14 -16.91
N VAL A 273 8.47 -15.21 -16.71
CA VAL A 273 7.81 -15.37 -15.41
C VAL A 273 6.93 -16.61 -15.45
N LEU A 274 7.01 -17.45 -14.42
CA LEU A 274 6.08 -18.55 -14.18
C LEU A 274 4.89 -18.05 -13.36
N MET A 275 3.68 -18.25 -13.86
CA MET A 275 2.43 -17.91 -13.19
C MET A 275 1.74 -19.17 -12.66
N VAL A 276 1.52 -19.23 -11.34
CA VAL A 276 0.94 -20.40 -10.66
C VAL A 276 -0.34 -20.04 -9.90
N LYS A 277 -1.25 -21.02 -9.74
CA LYS A 277 -2.43 -20.90 -8.87
C LYS A 277 -2.09 -21.40 -7.47
N VAL A 278 -2.46 -20.66 -6.43
CA VAL A 278 -2.30 -21.07 -5.04
C VAL A 278 -3.60 -20.81 -4.27
N ILE A 279 -4.04 -21.75 -3.46
CA ILE A 279 -5.23 -21.55 -2.62
C ILE A 279 -4.85 -20.69 -1.40
N THR A 280 -5.73 -19.79 -0.97
CA THR A 280 -5.44 -18.79 0.08
C THR A 280 -4.84 -19.37 1.36
N ASP A 281 -5.42 -20.44 1.91
CA ASP A 281 -4.90 -21.10 3.12
C ASP A 281 -3.53 -21.74 2.90
N GLN A 282 -3.31 -22.36 1.73
CA GLN A 282 -1.99 -22.84 1.33
C GLN A 282 -0.98 -21.69 1.25
N MET A 283 -1.35 -20.54 0.67
CA MET A 283 -0.45 -19.38 0.57
C MET A 283 -0.03 -18.89 1.96
N LEU A 284 -0.95 -18.76 2.91
CA LEU A 284 -0.63 -18.34 4.28
C LEU A 284 0.39 -19.29 4.93
N MET A 285 0.23 -20.61 4.74
CA MET A 285 1.22 -21.58 5.23
C MET A 285 2.57 -21.46 4.50
N GLN A 286 2.56 -21.32 3.18
CA GLN A 286 3.79 -21.24 2.38
C GLN A 286 4.59 -19.96 2.67
N LEU A 287 3.95 -18.84 3.01
CA LEU A 287 4.66 -17.64 3.43
C LEU A 287 5.50 -17.86 4.69
N VAL A 288 5.06 -18.73 5.60
CA VAL A 288 5.83 -19.07 6.80
C VAL A 288 6.90 -20.12 6.49
N LEU A 289 6.56 -21.13 5.68
CA LEU A 289 7.42 -22.29 5.47
C LEU A 289 8.49 -22.06 4.38
N LYS A 290 8.12 -21.41 3.28
CA LYS A 290 8.92 -21.25 2.06
C LYS A 290 8.58 -19.95 1.31
N PRO A 291 8.73 -18.76 1.94
CA PRO A 291 8.42 -17.48 1.31
C PRO A 291 9.23 -17.24 0.02
N GLU A 292 10.46 -17.74 -0.07
CA GLU A 292 11.34 -17.61 -1.23
C GLU A 292 10.85 -18.34 -2.49
N ALA A 293 9.76 -19.13 -2.39
CA ALA A 293 9.14 -19.77 -3.55
C ALA A 293 8.37 -18.80 -4.46
N TYR A 294 8.08 -17.58 -3.98
CA TYR A 294 7.26 -16.60 -4.69
C TYR A 294 7.93 -15.23 -4.71
N ASP A 295 7.90 -14.57 -5.86
CA ASP A 295 8.38 -13.20 -6.00
C ASP A 295 7.24 -12.18 -5.95
N VAL A 296 6.09 -12.54 -6.54
CA VAL A 296 4.93 -11.66 -6.68
C VAL A 296 3.67 -12.44 -6.32
N ILE A 297 2.79 -11.82 -5.54
CA ILE A 297 1.50 -12.40 -5.15
C ILE A 297 0.38 -11.51 -5.66
N ILE A 298 -0.49 -12.04 -6.52
CA ILE A 298 -1.66 -11.37 -7.06
C ILE A 298 -2.91 -11.91 -6.36
N THR A 299 -3.74 -11.03 -5.81
CA THR A 299 -4.89 -11.45 -4.99
C THR A 299 -6.02 -10.44 -4.98
N GLN A 300 -7.20 -10.86 -4.52
CA GLN A 300 -8.37 -10.00 -4.31
C GLN A 300 -8.18 -9.10 -3.08
N ASN A 301 -9.12 -8.20 -2.85
CA ASN A 301 -9.02 -7.18 -1.80
C ASN A 301 -8.84 -7.78 -0.40
N LEU A 302 -9.73 -8.69 0.03
CA LEU A 302 -9.69 -9.24 1.38
C LEU A 302 -8.48 -10.15 1.61
N ASN A 303 -8.24 -11.07 0.68
CA ASN A 303 -7.10 -11.99 0.77
C ASN A 303 -5.78 -11.21 0.77
N GLY A 304 -5.67 -10.14 -0.02
CA GLY A 304 -4.49 -9.28 -0.03
C GLY A 304 -4.26 -8.50 1.25
N ASP A 305 -5.32 -8.09 1.94
CA ASP A 305 -5.20 -7.49 3.27
C ASP A 305 -4.52 -8.47 4.23
N TYR A 306 -5.07 -9.68 4.37
CA TYR A 306 -4.54 -10.72 5.27
C TYR A 306 -3.12 -11.15 4.90
N ILE A 307 -2.88 -11.40 3.61
CA ILE A 307 -1.58 -11.89 3.12
C ILE A 307 -0.49 -10.83 3.33
N SER A 308 -0.80 -9.56 3.10
CA SER A 308 0.18 -8.49 3.28
C SER A 308 0.49 -8.16 4.73
N ASP A 309 -0.48 -8.27 5.63
CA ASP A 309 -0.22 -8.13 7.05
C ASP A 309 0.62 -9.29 7.59
N LEU A 310 0.31 -10.54 7.18
CA LEU A 310 1.13 -11.70 7.52
C LEU A 310 2.56 -11.53 7.01
N ALA A 311 2.74 -11.24 5.72
CA ALA A 311 4.06 -11.07 5.13
C ALA A 311 4.85 -9.94 5.83
N SER A 312 4.19 -8.82 6.14
CA SER A 312 4.82 -7.72 6.88
C SER A 312 5.27 -8.15 8.28
N ALA A 313 4.47 -8.94 9.00
CA ALA A 313 4.83 -9.49 10.30
C ALA A 313 6.09 -10.38 10.25
N LEU A 314 6.29 -11.13 9.16
CA LEU A 314 7.49 -11.98 8.97
C LEU A 314 8.78 -11.16 8.85
N VAL A 315 8.71 -9.88 8.47
CA VAL A 315 9.88 -8.99 8.39
C VAL A 315 9.92 -7.95 9.51
N GLY A 316 9.16 -8.14 10.60
CA GLY A 316 9.18 -7.26 11.77
C GLY A 316 7.91 -6.42 11.99
N GLY A 317 6.98 -6.42 11.05
CA GLY A 317 5.66 -5.81 11.18
C GLY A 317 5.36 -4.70 10.15
N PRO A 318 4.12 -4.20 10.11
CA PRO A 318 3.69 -3.18 9.15
C PRO A 318 4.43 -1.83 9.32
N GLY A 319 5.06 -1.60 10.47
CA GLY A 319 5.95 -0.45 10.71
C GLY A 319 7.16 -0.35 9.78
N PHE A 320 7.52 -1.45 9.12
CA PHE A 320 8.76 -1.59 8.36
C PHE A 320 8.58 -1.70 6.85
N VAL A 321 7.33 -1.63 6.37
CA VAL A 321 6.97 -2.03 5.01
C VAL A 321 6.34 -0.86 4.27
N PRO A 322 6.76 -0.54 3.03
CA PRO A 322 6.14 0.50 2.22
C PRO A 322 4.80 0.06 1.63
N SER A 323 3.96 1.03 1.24
CA SER A 323 2.69 0.77 0.55
C SER A 323 2.36 1.88 -0.44
N GLY A 324 1.77 1.48 -1.58
CA GLY A 324 1.24 2.41 -2.57
C GLY A 324 -0.06 1.90 -3.19
N ASN A 325 -1.05 2.78 -3.33
CA ASN A 325 -2.28 2.52 -4.08
C ASN A 325 -2.14 3.16 -5.46
N ILE A 326 -2.10 2.34 -6.51
CA ILE A 326 -1.70 2.75 -7.85
C ILE A 326 -2.79 2.40 -8.87
N GLY A 327 -3.28 3.42 -9.57
CA GLY A 327 -4.18 3.33 -10.72
C GLY A 327 -3.43 3.44 -12.05
N ASP A 328 -4.11 3.90 -13.11
CA ASP A 328 -3.47 4.22 -14.38
C ASP A 328 -3.01 5.69 -14.39
N GLY A 329 -1.73 5.89 -14.10
CA GLY A 329 -1.13 7.21 -13.98
C GLY A 329 -1.21 7.83 -12.60
N TYR A 330 -2.23 7.52 -11.80
CA TYR A 330 -2.38 8.06 -10.45
C TYR A 330 -1.78 7.14 -9.38
N ALA A 331 -1.12 7.72 -8.37
CA ALA A 331 -0.56 7.00 -7.24
C ALA A 331 -0.72 7.76 -5.91
N LEU A 332 -1.14 7.03 -4.87
CA LEU A 332 -1.15 7.48 -3.49
C LEU A 332 -0.28 6.53 -2.64
N PHE A 333 0.87 7.03 -2.21
CA PHE A 333 1.76 6.32 -1.30
C PHE A 333 1.29 6.51 0.15
N GLU A 334 1.45 5.50 0.99
CA GLU A 334 1.00 5.58 2.38
C GLU A 334 1.80 4.71 3.34
N SER A 335 1.81 5.09 4.62
CA SER A 335 2.22 4.17 5.68
C SER A 335 1.32 2.93 5.71
N THR A 336 1.90 1.76 5.88
CA THR A 336 1.16 0.48 5.99
C THR A 336 0.45 0.36 7.34
N HIS A 337 1.02 0.92 8.40
CA HIS A 337 0.45 0.87 9.75
C HIS A 337 -0.68 1.90 9.96
N GLY A 338 -1.45 1.70 11.04
CA GLY A 338 -2.50 2.61 11.48
C GLY A 338 -1.99 3.85 12.24
N THR A 339 -2.91 4.53 12.93
CA THR A 339 -2.68 5.84 13.56
C THR A 339 -1.91 5.81 14.87
N ALA A 340 -1.92 4.68 15.60
CA ALA A 340 -1.21 4.52 16.88
C ALA A 340 -1.42 5.70 17.86
N TYR A 341 -2.69 6.09 18.08
CA TYR A 341 -3.07 7.22 18.94
C TYR A 341 -2.50 7.17 20.35
N ASP A 342 -2.21 5.97 20.87
CA ASP A 342 -1.63 5.75 22.19
C ASP A 342 -0.18 6.27 22.32
N ILE A 343 0.53 6.43 21.21
CA ILE A 343 1.91 6.97 21.17
C ILE A 343 2.04 8.30 20.43
N ALA A 344 0.94 8.85 19.92
CA ALA A 344 0.92 10.14 19.22
C ALA A 344 1.47 11.28 20.10
N GLY A 345 2.33 12.12 19.52
CA GLY A 345 2.96 13.27 20.17
C GLY A 345 4.08 12.93 21.16
N LYS A 346 4.50 11.67 21.26
CA LYS A 346 5.54 11.22 22.22
C LYS A 346 6.95 11.18 21.63
N GLY A 347 7.10 11.40 20.33
CA GLY A 347 8.37 11.37 19.62
C GLY A 347 9.00 9.99 19.51
N ILE A 348 8.20 8.91 19.64
CA ILE A 348 8.69 7.52 19.65
C ILE A 348 8.17 6.67 18.49
N ALA A 349 7.38 7.25 17.59
CA ALA A 349 6.83 6.56 16.44
C ALA A 349 7.92 6.23 15.41
N ASN A 350 7.88 5.04 14.83
CA ASN A 350 8.80 4.63 13.77
C ASN A 350 8.35 5.21 12.41
N PRO A 351 9.15 6.10 11.77
CA PRO A 351 8.78 6.70 10.49
C PRO A 351 9.06 5.80 9.29
N LEU A 352 9.65 4.61 9.47
CA LEU A 352 10.19 3.79 8.37
C LEU A 352 9.17 3.46 7.30
N SER A 353 7.97 2.99 7.66
CA SER A 353 6.96 2.62 6.66
C SER A 353 6.64 3.79 5.71
N LEU A 354 6.46 5.00 6.25
CA LEU A 354 6.18 6.18 5.44
C LEU A 354 7.43 6.63 4.65
N THR A 355 8.61 6.58 5.27
CA THR A 355 9.89 6.89 4.60
C THR A 355 10.18 5.97 3.43
N LEU A 356 9.98 4.66 3.59
CA LEU A 356 10.14 3.68 2.53
C LEU A 356 9.05 3.83 1.46
N SER A 357 7.84 4.28 1.83
CA SER A 357 6.80 4.64 0.86
C SER A 357 7.19 5.89 0.06
N GLY A 358 7.93 6.82 0.68
CA GLY A 358 8.60 7.92 -0.01
C GLY A 358 9.67 7.44 -0.99
N ALA A 359 10.48 6.43 -0.63
CA ALA A 359 11.43 5.80 -1.56
C ALA A 359 10.71 5.11 -2.74
N MET A 360 9.66 4.35 -2.46
CA MET A 360 8.79 3.73 -3.48
C MET A 360 8.14 4.78 -4.39
N MET A 361 7.78 5.95 -3.86
CA MET A 361 7.32 7.08 -4.66
C MET A 361 8.40 7.59 -5.60
N LEU A 362 9.64 7.75 -5.13
CA LEU A 362 10.75 8.17 -5.98
C LEU A 362 11.01 7.17 -7.13
N GLU A 363 10.91 5.86 -6.88
CA GLU A 363 11.00 4.85 -7.94
C GLU A 363 9.90 5.04 -9.00
N TYR A 364 8.68 5.29 -8.56
CA TYR A 364 7.53 5.53 -9.44
C TYR A 364 7.73 6.79 -10.29
N LEU A 365 8.41 7.81 -9.76
CA LEU A 365 8.81 9.01 -10.48
C LEU A 365 10.02 8.80 -11.42
N GLY A 366 10.64 7.61 -11.41
CA GLY A 366 11.87 7.32 -12.14
C GLY A 366 13.13 7.89 -11.49
N TRP A 367 13.06 8.36 -10.24
CA TRP A 367 14.17 8.94 -9.48
C TRP A 367 14.87 7.84 -8.64
N LYS A 368 15.37 6.82 -9.33
CA LYS A 368 15.87 5.57 -8.72
C LYS A 368 17.10 5.79 -7.84
N GLU A 369 18.01 6.66 -8.26
CA GLU A 369 19.24 6.94 -7.51
C GLU A 369 18.93 7.49 -6.11
N ALA A 370 17.93 8.37 -6.00
CA ALA A 370 17.47 8.89 -4.72
C ALA A 370 16.76 7.82 -3.88
N SER A 371 15.95 6.94 -4.48
CA SER A 371 15.34 5.81 -3.77
C SER A 371 16.41 4.86 -3.19
N GLU A 372 17.41 4.50 -3.99
CA GLU A 372 18.50 3.59 -3.60
C GLU A 372 19.34 4.14 -2.45
N LEU A 373 19.56 5.46 -2.40
CA LEU A 373 20.18 6.13 -1.25
C LEU A 373 19.37 5.92 0.03
N ILE A 374 18.04 6.07 -0.02
CA ILE A 374 17.18 5.89 1.15
C ILE A 374 17.26 4.44 1.66
N TYR A 375 17.13 3.44 0.79
CA TYR A 375 17.21 2.04 1.21
C TYR A 375 18.57 1.69 1.81
N THR A 376 19.65 2.18 1.19
CA THR A 376 21.01 1.93 1.68
C THR A 376 21.22 2.57 3.04
N ALA A 377 20.81 3.83 3.20
CA ALA A 377 20.93 4.56 4.46
C ALA A 377 20.10 3.91 5.57
N VAL A 378 18.87 3.46 5.28
CA VAL A 378 18.04 2.73 6.24
C VAL A 378 18.71 1.43 6.69
N LYS A 379 19.21 0.62 5.74
CA LYS A 379 19.91 -0.63 6.05
C LYS A 379 21.12 -0.40 6.96
N GLU A 380 21.97 0.58 6.62
CA GLU A 380 23.15 0.90 7.42
C GLU A 380 22.76 1.47 8.81
N THR A 381 21.69 2.27 8.91
CA THR A 381 21.21 2.78 10.20
C THR A 381 20.76 1.64 11.13
N ILE A 382 19.98 0.70 10.60
CA ILE A 382 19.49 -0.45 11.36
C ILE A 382 20.64 -1.40 11.72
N LYS A 383 21.60 -1.60 10.82
CA LYS A 383 22.82 -2.40 11.05
C LYS A 383 23.69 -1.83 12.18
N ASP A 384 23.75 -0.50 12.30
CA ASP A 384 24.38 0.21 13.42
C ASP A 384 23.53 0.17 14.70
N ARG A 385 22.38 -0.53 14.67
CA ARG A 385 21.47 -0.77 15.80
C ARG A 385 20.92 0.53 16.37
N LEU A 386 20.74 1.50 15.48
CA LEU A 386 20.08 2.77 15.74
C LEU A 386 18.65 2.65 15.24
N GLY A 387 17.69 2.98 16.10
CA GLY A 387 16.29 2.90 15.74
C GLY A 387 15.37 3.44 16.80
N THR A 388 14.10 3.62 16.45
CA THR A 388 13.05 3.99 17.41
C THR A 388 12.85 2.90 18.47
N PRO A 389 12.12 3.18 19.58
CA PRO A 389 12.02 2.23 20.69
C PRO A 389 11.52 0.84 20.31
N ASP A 390 10.65 0.71 19.31
CA ASP A 390 10.22 -0.58 18.75
C ASP A 390 11.39 -1.39 18.17
N ILE A 391 12.27 -0.77 17.39
CA ILE A 391 13.47 -1.39 16.81
C ILE A 391 14.48 -1.74 17.91
N ALA A 392 14.81 -0.78 18.76
CA ALA A 392 15.81 -0.97 19.81
C ALA A 392 15.36 -2.06 20.81
N ASN A 393 14.08 -2.07 21.20
CA ASN A 393 13.54 -3.11 22.06
C ASN A 393 13.46 -4.47 21.35
N GLY A 394 13.22 -4.50 20.04
CA GLY A 394 13.28 -5.72 19.24
C GLY A 394 14.67 -6.36 19.30
N PHE A 395 15.74 -5.58 19.09
CA PHE A 395 17.12 -6.07 19.23
C PHE A 395 17.42 -6.55 20.66
N LYS A 396 16.99 -5.79 21.68
CA LYS A 396 17.19 -6.17 23.09
C LYS A 396 16.51 -7.49 23.44
N LYS A 397 15.32 -7.76 22.91
CA LYS A 397 14.63 -9.06 23.07
C LYS A 397 15.41 -10.22 22.44
N MET A 398 16.23 -9.94 21.43
CA MET A 398 17.14 -10.90 20.81
C MET A 398 18.50 -10.99 21.53
N GLY A 399 18.67 -10.30 22.67
CA GLY A 399 19.92 -10.26 23.42
C GLY A 399 21.00 -9.36 22.80
N ILE A 400 20.61 -8.47 21.89
CA ILE A 400 21.52 -7.57 21.17
C ILE A 400 21.32 -6.15 21.70
N ASP A 401 22.41 -5.50 22.14
CA ASP A 401 22.34 -4.10 22.57
C ASP A 401 22.09 -3.16 21.39
N ALA A 402 21.22 -2.17 21.62
CA ALA A 402 20.75 -1.23 20.60
C ALA A 402 20.32 0.09 21.24
N LYS A 403 20.55 1.19 20.52
CA LYS A 403 20.25 2.55 20.97
C LYS A 403 18.86 2.96 20.49
N ALA A 404 17.97 3.27 21.44
CA ALA A 404 16.69 3.88 21.16
C ALA A 404 16.89 5.37 20.81
N LEU A 405 16.30 5.79 19.70
CA LEU A 405 16.26 7.16 19.21
C LEU A 405 14.80 7.64 19.18
N SER A 406 14.58 8.94 19.30
CA SER A 406 13.29 9.53 18.94
C SER A 406 13.03 9.42 17.43
N THR A 407 11.78 9.66 17.01
CA THR A 407 11.37 9.71 15.60
C THR A 407 12.26 10.65 14.77
N GLU A 408 12.53 11.85 15.29
CA GLU A 408 13.35 12.84 14.62
C GLU A 408 14.84 12.46 14.60
N GLU A 409 15.39 11.97 15.73
CA GLU A 409 16.78 11.52 15.80
C GLU A 409 17.05 10.34 14.87
N PHE A 410 16.10 9.42 14.75
CA PHE A 410 16.23 8.29 13.83
C PHE A 410 16.23 8.75 12.37
N ALA A 411 15.35 9.69 12.01
CA ALA A 411 15.37 10.28 10.67
C ALA A 411 16.67 11.06 10.39
N LYS A 412 17.23 11.76 11.38
CA LYS A 412 18.55 12.40 11.28
C LYS A 412 19.67 11.38 11.08
N ALA A 413 19.65 10.27 11.81
CA ALA A 413 20.62 9.19 11.65
C ALA A 413 20.58 8.57 10.24
N ILE A 414 19.41 8.47 9.63
CA ILE A 414 19.26 8.06 8.22
C ILE A 414 19.85 9.14 7.29
N VAL A 415 19.53 10.42 7.51
CA VAL A 415 20.06 11.56 6.73
C VAL A 415 21.58 11.63 6.75
N GLU A 416 22.23 11.36 7.90
CA GLU A 416 23.69 11.32 8.03
C GLU A 416 24.36 10.23 7.17
N ARG A 417 23.59 9.19 6.80
CA ARG A 417 24.05 8.07 5.95
C ARG A 417 23.70 8.27 4.47
N ILE A 418 23.16 9.42 4.09
CA ILE A 418 22.90 9.88 2.71
C ILE A 418 23.92 10.95 2.29
#